data_AF-A0A329HQE7-F1
#
_entry.id   AF-A0A329HQE7-F1
#
_cell.length_a   1.000
_cell.length_b   1.000
_cell.length_c   1.000
_cell.angle_alpha   90.00
_cell.angle_beta   90.00
_cell.angle_gamma   90.00
#
_symmetry.space_group_name_H-M   'P 1'
#
loop_
_entity.id
_entity.type
_entity.pdbx_description
1 polymer ?
#
loop_
_entity_poly.entity_id
_entity_poly.type
_entity_poly.pdbx_seq_one_letter_code
_entity_poly.pdbx_strand_id
1 'polypeptide(L)'
;MPAYTNVTLTVHGITATVPSTASAILKSDNMNDGRKVNGDIYPPGFVRGTCPEHHQRGHLIGKALGGDGGDKNNLVTLTDGTNHPIMYEYEHLVHQYVKSHPNIDFYYIVSAKYDANNYHLTTLGNYGAMHNPYCPFPCPESLTIEFYYIDNNGHRSYPISIPANNAVFGTQTLIIPNGVYKFHEGHVVHVANGCWAA
;
A
#
# COMPACT_ATOMS: atom_id res chain seq x y z
N MET A 1 18.42 -5.13 3.64
CA MET A 1 17.39 -5.75 2.77
C MET A 1 16.07 -5.69 3.50
N PRO A 2 14.97 -5.40 2.80
CA PRO A 2 13.64 -5.41 3.40
C PRO A 2 13.29 -6.77 4.03
N ALA A 3 12.48 -6.75 5.07
CA ALA A 3 11.93 -7.95 5.70
C ALA A 3 10.41 -7.98 5.52
N TYR A 4 9.86 -9.16 5.23
CA TYR A 4 8.44 -9.35 4.96
C TYR A 4 7.85 -10.39 5.90
N THR A 5 6.62 -10.18 6.36
CA THR A 5 5.84 -11.15 7.12
C THR A 5 4.50 -11.39 6.45
N ASN A 6 4.03 -12.62 6.58
CA ASN A 6 2.70 -13.03 6.17
C ASN A 6 1.90 -13.48 7.39
N VAL A 7 0.59 -13.42 7.26
CA VAL A 7 -0.36 -13.89 8.27
C VAL A 7 -1.47 -14.68 7.60
N THR A 8 -1.98 -15.70 8.28
CA THR A 8 -3.21 -16.38 7.87
C THR A 8 -4.34 -15.87 8.75
N LEU A 9 -5.40 -15.36 8.12
CA LEU A 9 -6.54 -14.80 8.83
C LEU A 9 -7.85 -15.14 8.11
N THR A 10 -8.95 -15.07 8.87
CA THR A 10 -10.30 -15.29 8.38
C THR A 10 -11.10 -14.00 8.50
N VAL A 11 -11.57 -13.47 7.36
CA VAL A 11 -12.39 -12.25 7.29
C VAL A 11 -13.67 -12.58 6.57
N HIS A 12 -14.82 -12.29 7.19
CA HIS A 12 -16.15 -12.57 6.63
C HIS A 12 -16.30 -14.02 6.09
N GLY A 13 -15.71 -14.99 6.82
CA GLY A 13 -15.78 -16.41 6.49
C GLY A 13 -14.78 -16.90 5.44
N ILE A 14 -13.95 -16.00 4.88
CA ILE A 14 -12.90 -16.36 3.91
C ILE A 14 -11.55 -16.41 4.62
N THR A 15 -10.81 -17.51 4.48
CA THR A 15 -9.46 -17.68 5.03
C THR A 15 -8.41 -17.55 3.93
N ALA A 16 -7.40 -16.72 4.14
CA ALA A 16 -6.24 -16.63 3.23
C ALA A 16 -4.95 -16.30 3.99
N THR A 17 -3.82 -16.72 3.41
CA THR A 17 -2.49 -16.24 3.80
C THR A 17 -2.15 -15.00 2.98
N VAL A 18 -1.89 -13.89 3.66
CA VAL A 18 -1.69 -12.57 3.06
C VAL A 18 -0.43 -11.89 3.61
N PRO A 19 0.25 -11.04 2.82
CA PRO A 19 1.28 -10.16 3.35
C PRO A 19 0.72 -9.23 4.42
N SER A 20 1.38 -9.17 5.58
CA SER A 20 0.97 -8.34 6.73
C SER A 20 1.88 -7.15 6.97
N THR A 21 3.19 -7.35 6.94
CA THR A 21 4.14 -6.30 7.28
C THR A 21 5.35 -6.37 6.38
N ALA A 22 5.83 -5.20 5.98
CA ALA A 22 7.13 -5.04 5.37
C ALA A 22 7.91 -3.97 6.14
N SER A 23 9.20 -4.19 6.37
CA SER A 23 10.07 -3.22 7.02
C SER A 23 11.41 -3.09 6.32
N ALA A 24 11.96 -1.88 6.30
CA ALA A 24 13.27 -1.59 5.76
C ALA A 24 13.97 -0.53 6.61
N ILE A 25 15.30 -0.66 6.72
CA ILE A 25 16.17 0.43 7.14
C ILE A 25 16.72 1.06 5.87
N LEU A 26 16.26 2.27 5.58
CA LEU A 26 16.62 3.07 4.43
C LEU A 26 17.84 3.92 4.75
N LYS A 27 18.80 3.92 3.84
CA LYS A 27 20.01 4.73 3.86
C LYS A 27 20.20 5.34 2.48
N SER A 28 20.93 6.44 2.41
CA SER A 28 21.15 7.14 1.14
C SER A 28 21.77 6.26 0.04
N ASP A 29 22.48 5.20 0.41
CA ASP A 29 23.22 4.30 -0.48
C ASP A 29 22.51 2.96 -0.78
N ASN A 30 21.44 2.61 -0.07
CA ASN A 30 20.84 1.26 -0.14
C ASN A 30 19.45 1.17 -0.81
N MET A 31 18.97 2.26 -1.42
CA MET A 31 17.64 2.33 -2.04
C MET A 31 17.64 2.12 -3.57
N ASN A 32 18.79 1.79 -4.17
CA ASN A 32 18.97 1.80 -5.62
C ASN A 32 18.71 0.45 -6.32
N ASP A 33 18.43 -0.61 -5.56
CA ASP A 33 18.38 -2.01 -6.03
C ASP A 33 16.97 -2.58 -6.18
N GLY A 34 15.93 -1.77 -5.93
CA GLY A 34 14.55 -2.19 -6.06
C GLY A 34 14.17 -2.58 -7.49
N ARG A 35 13.23 -3.52 -7.61
CA ARG A 35 12.80 -4.08 -8.91
C ARG A 35 11.37 -3.69 -9.25
N LYS A 36 11.12 -3.55 -10.56
CA LYS A 36 9.75 -3.36 -11.07
C LYS A 36 8.89 -4.57 -10.71
N VAL A 37 7.59 -4.34 -10.60
CA VAL A 37 6.59 -5.39 -10.45
C VAL A 37 6.77 -6.44 -11.54
N ASN A 38 6.79 -7.72 -11.14
CA ASN A 38 6.67 -8.84 -12.06
C ASN A 38 5.19 -9.08 -12.40
N GLY A 39 4.83 -8.95 -13.68
CA GLY A 39 3.46 -9.13 -14.17
C GLY A 39 2.91 -10.54 -13.97
N ASP A 40 3.79 -11.54 -13.83
CA ASP A 40 3.40 -12.94 -13.64
C ASP A 40 3.03 -13.27 -12.18
N ILE A 41 3.28 -12.34 -11.24
CA ILE A 41 2.92 -12.52 -9.83
C ILE A 41 1.57 -11.87 -9.57
N TYR A 42 0.66 -12.64 -9.00
CA TYR A 42 -0.66 -12.18 -8.58
C TYR A 42 -0.74 -12.17 -7.06
N PRO A 43 -0.82 -10.99 -6.42
CA PRO A 43 -1.01 -10.92 -4.98
C PRO A 43 -2.38 -11.46 -4.57
N PRO A 44 -2.58 -11.84 -3.30
CA PRO A 44 -3.88 -12.28 -2.81
C PRO A 44 -4.99 -11.26 -3.12
N GLY A 45 -6.10 -11.74 -3.69
CA GLY A 45 -7.25 -10.91 -4.06
C GLY A 45 -7.14 -10.26 -5.44
N PHE A 46 -6.03 -10.45 -6.16
CA PHE A 46 -5.89 -9.91 -7.50
C PHE A 46 -6.79 -10.65 -8.49
N VAL A 47 -7.64 -9.92 -9.20
CA VAL A 47 -8.50 -10.47 -10.26
C VAL A 47 -7.98 -10.02 -11.61
N ARG A 48 -7.97 -8.70 -11.87
CA ARG A 48 -7.42 -8.10 -13.09
C ARG A 48 -7.13 -6.61 -12.90
N GLY A 49 -6.24 -6.07 -13.71
CA GLY A 49 -5.90 -4.63 -13.71
C GLY A 49 -6.77 -3.77 -14.64
N THR A 50 -7.77 -4.37 -15.28
CA THR A 50 -8.71 -3.68 -16.17
C THR A 50 -10.05 -3.46 -15.47
N CYS A 51 -10.94 -2.71 -16.11
CA CYS A 51 -12.32 -2.56 -15.64
C CYS A 51 -13.03 -3.92 -15.50
N PRO A 52 -13.90 -4.07 -14.49
CA PRO A 52 -14.21 -3.07 -13.45
C PRO A 52 -13.26 -3.03 -12.24
N GLU A 53 -12.34 -3.99 -12.09
CA GLU A 53 -11.60 -4.19 -10.83
C GLU A 53 -10.45 -3.22 -10.64
N HIS A 54 -9.73 -2.86 -11.70
CA HIS A 54 -8.62 -1.90 -11.65
C HIS A 54 -7.53 -2.22 -10.62
N HIS A 55 -7.28 -3.51 -10.38
CA HIS A 55 -6.27 -3.93 -9.43
C HIS A 55 -4.86 -3.62 -9.89
N GLN A 56 -4.06 -3.16 -8.95
CA GLN A 56 -2.63 -3.00 -9.07
C GLN A 56 -1.92 -3.95 -8.11
N ARG A 57 -0.74 -4.39 -8.56
CA ARG A 57 0.19 -5.18 -7.75
C ARG A 57 1.00 -4.19 -6.92
N GLY A 58 0.38 -3.70 -5.85
CA GLY A 58 0.96 -2.65 -5.01
C GLY A 58 2.14 -3.19 -4.22
N HIS A 59 3.26 -2.51 -4.30
CA HIS A 59 4.42 -2.79 -3.45
C HIS A 59 4.10 -2.42 -2.00
N LEU A 60 4.54 -3.19 -1.01
CA LEU A 60 4.57 -2.73 0.39
C LEU A 60 5.78 -1.82 0.64
N ILE A 61 6.92 -2.17 0.07
CA ILE A 61 8.09 -1.29 -0.02
C ILE A 61 8.28 -0.95 -1.50
N GLY A 62 8.09 0.30 -1.87
CA GLY A 62 8.25 0.76 -3.24
C GLY A 62 9.63 0.50 -3.81
N LYS A 63 9.68 0.36 -5.14
CA LYS A 63 10.92 0.17 -5.90
C LYS A 63 11.97 1.24 -5.56
N ALA A 64 11.56 2.50 -5.44
CA ALA A 64 12.47 3.61 -5.16
C ALA A 64 13.11 3.53 -3.77
N LEU A 65 12.56 2.72 -2.87
CA LEU A 65 13.05 2.50 -1.51
C LEU A 65 13.83 1.16 -1.38
N GLY A 66 14.13 0.49 -2.50
CA GLY A 66 14.84 -0.79 -2.51
C GLY A 66 13.93 -2.03 -2.47
N GLY A 67 12.61 -1.89 -2.64
CA GLY A 67 11.69 -3.03 -2.64
C GLY A 67 11.74 -3.86 -3.93
N ASP A 68 11.64 -5.19 -3.79
CA ASP A 68 11.61 -6.13 -4.92
C ASP A 68 10.17 -6.40 -5.38
N GLY A 69 9.86 -6.07 -6.64
CA GLY A 69 8.58 -6.42 -7.28
C GLY A 69 8.48 -7.85 -7.81
N GLY A 70 9.54 -8.64 -7.69
CA GLY A 70 9.55 -10.08 -7.93
C GLY A 70 9.31 -10.92 -6.67
N ASP A 71 9.27 -10.30 -5.48
CA ASP A 71 8.92 -10.99 -4.24
C ASP A 71 7.41 -10.87 -3.97
N LYS A 72 6.70 -11.99 -4.01
CA LYS A 72 5.26 -12.04 -3.72
C LYS A 72 4.89 -11.54 -2.32
N ASN A 73 5.81 -11.60 -1.36
CA ASN A 73 5.57 -11.12 0.01
C ASN A 73 5.64 -9.59 0.11
N ASN A 74 6.15 -8.92 -0.93
CA ASN A 74 6.17 -7.47 -1.05
C ASN A 74 4.97 -6.94 -1.85
N LEU A 75 4.04 -7.78 -2.28
CA LEU A 75 2.95 -7.39 -3.15
C LEU A 75 1.58 -7.64 -2.51
N VAL A 76 0.74 -6.61 -2.52
CA VAL A 76 -0.67 -6.68 -2.14
C VAL A 76 -1.56 -6.18 -3.27
N THR A 77 -2.83 -6.56 -3.26
CA THR A 77 -3.81 -6.04 -4.22
C THR A 77 -4.29 -4.68 -3.76
N LEU A 78 -3.96 -3.62 -4.51
CA LEU A 78 -4.46 -2.26 -4.26
C LEU A 78 -5.31 -1.82 -5.45
N THR A 79 -6.28 -0.93 -5.24
CA THR A 79 -6.90 -0.21 -6.37
C THR A 79 -5.91 0.80 -6.96
N ASP A 80 -6.11 1.17 -8.21
CA ASP A 80 -5.19 2.09 -8.89
C ASP A 80 -5.13 3.48 -8.22
N GLY A 81 -6.24 3.99 -7.69
CA GLY A 81 -6.29 5.23 -6.91
C GLY A 81 -5.50 5.17 -5.61
N THR A 82 -5.47 4.02 -4.95
CA THR A 82 -4.71 3.79 -3.71
C THR A 82 -3.20 3.65 -3.99
N ASN A 83 -2.82 2.83 -4.97
CA ASN A 83 -1.41 2.63 -5.30
C ASN A 83 -0.78 3.87 -5.96
N HIS A 84 -1.53 4.59 -6.80
CA HIS A 84 -1.09 5.86 -7.39
C HIS A 84 -2.25 6.85 -7.60
N PRO A 85 -2.22 8.04 -6.97
CA PRO A 85 -1.00 8.75 -6.55
C PRO A 85 -0.62 8.58 -5.07
N ILE A 86 -1.51 8.08 -4.21
CA ILE A 86 -1.37 8.28 -2.76
C ILE A 86 -0.10 7.62 -2.20
N MET A 87 0.09 6.32 -2.43
CA MET A 87 1.27 5.61 -1.92
C MET A 87 2.58 6.16 -2.51
N TYR A 88 2.58 6.41 -3.82
CA TYR A 88 3.75 6.94 -4.54
C TYR A 88 4.25 8.28 -3.99
N GLU A 89 3.35 9.22 -3.66
CA GLU A 89 3.73 10.54 -3.16
C GLU A 89 4.50 10.47 -1.84
N TYR A 90 4.06 9.65 -0.89
CA TYR A 90 4.74 9.49 0.39
C TYR A 90 6.06 8.73 0.26
N GLU A 91 6.13 7.70 -0.60
CA GLU A 91 7.39 7.03 -0.90
C GLU A 91 8.41 7.98 -1.52
N HIS A 92 7.95 8.89 -2.38
CA HIS A 92 8.79 9.91 -2.99
C HIS A 92 9.34 10.90 -1.95
N LEU A 93 8.52 11.37 -1.01
CA LEU A 93 8.94 12.24 0.09
C LEU A 93 9.99 11.55 0.97
N VAL A 94 9.76 10.29 1.34
CA VAL A 94 10.71 9.48 2.11
C VAL A 94 12.03 9.33 1.37
N HIS A 95 11.97 8.95 0.08
CA HIS A 95 13.16 8.79 -0.75
C HIS A 95 13.99 10.08 -0.79
N GLN A 96 13.37 11.24 -1.06
CA GLN A 96 14.06 12.53 -1.08
C GLN A 96 14.69 12.87 0.26
N TYR A 97 13.97 12.64 1.36
CA TYR A 97 14.47 12.92 2.70
C TYR A 97 15.69 12.05 3.03
N VAL A 98 15.62 10.74 2.81
CA VAL A 98 16.75 9.83 3.10
C VAL A 98 17.95 10.13 2.21
N LYS A 99 17.75 10.47 0.94
CA LYS A 99 18.84 10.86 0.03
C LYS A 99 19.55 12.15 0.46
N SER A 100 18.84 13.12 1.02
CA SER A 100 19.44 14.37 1.52
C SER A 100 20.10 14.23 2.89
N HIS A 101 19.94 13.09 3.57
CA HIS A 101 20.49 12.83 4.90
C HIS A 101 21.32 11.52 4.89
N PRO A 102 22.58 11.54 4.44
CA PRO A 102 23.35 10.31 4.21
C PRO A 102 23.75 9.54 5.47
N ASN A 103 23.63 10.14 6.66
CA ASN A 103 24.13 9.59 7.92
C ASN A 103 23.03 9.15 8.89
N ILE A 104 21.81 8.90 8.40
CA ILE A 104 20.71 8.42 9.24
C ILE A 104 20.28 7.01 8.84
N ASP A 105 19.97 6.21 9.85
CA ASP A 105 19.25 4.95 9.69
C ASP A 105 17.76 5.28 9.78
N PHE A 106 17.10 5.32 8.63
CA PHE A 106 15.70 5.72 8.53
C PHE A 106 14.82 4.48 8.44
N TYR A 107 13.95 4.29 9.43
CA TYR A 107 13.05 3.15 9.53
C TYR A 107 11.80 3.42 8.71
N TYR A 108 11.42 2.47 7.86
CA TYR A 108 10.21 2.51 7.06
C TYR A 108 9.46 1.19 7.23
N ILE A 109 8.25 1.24 7.77
CA ILE A 109 7.46 0.07 8.14
C ILE A 109 6.06 0.23 7.53
N VAL A 110 5.64 -0.73 6.72
CA VAL A 110 4.31 -0.78 6.14
C VAL A 110 3.57 -1.97 6.70
N SER A 111 2.33 -1.77 7.14
CA SER A 111 1.43 -2.84 7.54
C SER A 111 0.18 -2.82 6.69
N ALA A 112 -0.10 -3.94 6.04
CA ALA A 112 -1.38 -4.18 5.39
C ALA A 112 -2.42 -4.60 6.44
N LYS A 113 -3.57 -3.93 6.45
CA LYS A 113 -4.65 -4.15 7.41
C LYS A 113 -5.78 -4.94 6.75
N TYR A 114 -6.41 -5.80 7.53
CA TYR A 114 -7.49 -6.67 7.09
C TYR A 114 -8.59 -6.78 8.17
N ASP A 115 -8.89 -5.67 8.86
CA ASP A 115 -9.94 -5.67 9.88
C ASP A 115 -11.31 -5.87 9.21
N ALA A 116 -12.04 -6.91 9.63
CA ALA A 116 -13.36 -7.24 9.11
C ALA A 116 -14.33 -6.05 9.19
N ASN A 117 -14.23 -5.23 10.24
CA ASN A 117 -15.12 -4.08 10.46
C ASN A 117 -14.93 -2.95 9.45
N ASN A 118 -13.77 -2.90 8.77
CA ASN A 118 -13.43 -1.89 7.78
C ASN A 118 -13.78 -2.32 6.34
N TYR A 119 -14.29 -3.54 6.16
CA TYR A 119 -14.98 -3.91 4.93
C TYR A 119 -16.47 -3.67 5.11
N HIS A 120 -17.06 -2.90 4.21
CA HIS A 120 -18.46 -2.51 4.28
C HIS A 120 -19.27 -3.23 3.20
N LEU A 121 -20.55 -3.47 3.48
CA LEU A 121 -21.46 -4.05 2.51
C LEU A 121 -21.56 -3.11 1.31
N THR A 122 -21.38 -3.68 0.13
CA THR A 122 -21.37 -2.95 -1.14
C THR A 122 -22.68 -3.14 -1.89
N THR A 123 -22.84 -2.42 -2.99
CA THR A 123 -24.01 -2.52 -3.87
C THR A 123 -24.18 -3.89 -4.52
N LEU A 124 -23.10 -4.68 -4.63
CA LEU A 124 -23.13 -6.05 -5.18
C LEU A 124 -23.40 -7.12 -4.10
N GLY A 125 -23.66 -6.72 -2.86
CA GLY A 125 -24.00 -7.63 -1.76
C GLY A 125 -22.80 -8.34 -1.12
N ASN A 126 -21.57 -8.05 -1.55
CA ASN A 126 -20.35 -8.48 -0.88
C ASN A 126 -19.76 -7.37 0.01
N TYR A 127 -18.79 -7.73 0.86
CA TYR A 127 -18.05 -6.79 1.70
C TYR A 127 -16.77 -6.34 1.01
N GLY A 128 -16.53 -5.04 0.94
CA GLY A 128 -15.38 -4.45 0.26
C GLY A 128 -14.80 -3.25 1.00
N ALA A 129 -13.50 -3.00 0.84
CA ALA A 129 -12.81 -1.86 1.40
C ALA A 129 -13.37 -0.55 0.83
N MET A 130 -13.59 0.47 1.67
CA MET A 130 -14.16 1.77 1.24
C MET A 130 -15.45 1.65 0.41
N HIS A 131 -16.28 0.62 0.65
CA HIS A 131 -17.48 0.30 -0.12
C HIS A 131 -17.22 -0.11 -1.59
N ASN A 132 -15.97 -0.39 -1.97
CA ASN A 132 -15.61 -0.86 -3.30
C ASN A 132 -15.84 -2.38 -3.42
N PRO A 133 -16.82 -2.84 -4.23
CA PRO A 133 -17.14 -4.26 -4.33
C PRO A 133 -16.02 -5.09 -4.97
N TYR A 134 -15.06 -4.44 -5.62
CA TYR A 134 -13.95 -5.12 -6.29
C TYR A 134 -12.72 -5.29 -5.40
N CYS A 135 -12.67 -4.65 -4.22
CA CYS A 135 -11.64 -4.90 -3.20
C CYS A 135 -12.22 -5.60 -1.95
N PRO A 136 -12.76 -6.83 -2.08
CA PRO A 136 -13.03 -7.69 -0.93
C PRO A 136 -11.74 -8.32 -0.42
N PHE A 137 -11.75 -8.84 0.82
CA PHE A 137 -10.69 -9.73 1.30
C PHE A 137 -10.47 -10.87 0.27
N PRO A 138 -9.22 -11.20 -0.14
CA PRO A 138 -7.94 -10.85 0.49
C PRO A 138 -7.19 -9.61 -0.03
N CYS A 139 -7.88 -8.65 -0.63
CA CYS A 139 -7.41 -7.27 -0.76
C CYS A 139 -7.31 -6.63 0.65
N PRO A 140 -6.22 -5.97 1.07
CA PRO A 140 -6.20 -5.24 2.34
C PRO A 140 -7.22 -4.10 2.35
N GLU A 141 -7.79 -3.79 3.51
CA GLU A 141 -8.72 -2.65 3.64
C GLU A 141 -7.98 -1.31 3.67
N SER A 142 -6.78 -1.30 4.22
CA SER A 142 -5.90 -0.13 4.24
C SER A 142 -4.45 -0.54 4.43
N LEU A 143 -3.55 0.40 4.17
CA LEU A 143 -2.15 0.34 4.56
C LEU A 143 -1.89 1.36 5.66
N THR A 144 -1.06 0.98 6.64
CA THR A 144 -0.48 1.93 7.57
C THR A 144 1.02 2.00 7.38
N ILE A 145 1.58 3.20 7.33
CA ILE A 145 3.00 3.43 7.10
C ILE A 145 3.56 4.23 8.27
N GLU A 146 4.59 3.70 8.90
CA GLU A 146 5.39 4.38 9.91
C GLU A 146 6.77 4.67 9.33
N PHE A 147 7.22 5.92 9.41
CA PHE A 147 8.56 6.32 8.99
C PHE A 147 9.21 7.29 9.98
N TYR A 148 10.42 6.98 10.42
CA TYR A 148 11.14 7.77 11.43
C TYR A 148 12.64 7.47 11.40
N TYR A 149 13.42 8.27 12.12
CA TYR A 149 14.77 7.90 12.52
C TYR A 149 14.90 8.00 14.04
N ILE A 150 15.93 7.38 14.60
CA ILE A 150 16.27 7.52 16.03
C ILE A 150 17.26 8.66 16.18
N ASP A 151 16.92 9.66 16.98
CA ASP A 151 17.79 10.81 17.24
C ASP A 151 18.94 10.46 18.20
N ASN A 152 19.84 11.42 18.42
CA ASN A 152 21.00 11.23 19.31
C ASN A 152 20.62 10.94 20.78
N ASN A 153 19.36 11.20 21.16
CA ASN A 153 18.83 10.94 22.50
C ASN A 153 18.09 9.60 22.59
N GLY A 154 18.03 8.83 21.49
CA GLY A 154 17.31 7.56 21.43
C GLY A 154 15.82 7.69 21.18
N HIS A 155 15.31 8.88 20.85
CA HIS A 155 13.89 9.11 20.58
C HIS A 155 13.54 8.96 19.09
N ARG A 156 12.31 8.54 18.81
CA ARG A 156 11.78 8.54 17.43
C ARG A 156 11.50 9.96 16.97
N SER A 157 12.12 10.36 15.87
CA SER A 157 11.88 11.62 15.18
C SER A 157 11.13 11.38 13.88
N TYR A 158 10.06 12.16 13.65
CA TYR A 158 9.16 12.07 12.50
C TYR A 158 9.29 13.34 11.65
N PRO A 159 10.28 13.42 10.75
CA PRO A 159 10.63 14.65 10.06
C PRO A 159 9.67 14.98 8.90
N ILE A 160 8.94 13.99 8.39
CA ILE A 160 7.97 14.17 7.31
C ILE A 160 6.58 14.32 7.95
N SER A 161 5.96 15.48 7.76
CA SER A 161 4.64 15.76 8.31
C SER A 161 3.54 15.01 7.57
N ILE A 162 2.62 14.42 8.33
CA ILE A 162 1.43 13.76 7.80
C ILE A 162 0.23 14.66 8.05
N PRO A 163 -0.61 14.95 7.03
CA PRO A 163 -1.87 15.64 7.23
C PRO A 163 -2.75 14.93 8.27
N ALA A 164 -3.42 15.67 9.14
CA ALA A 164 -4.20 15.09 10.25
C ALA A 164 -5.30 14.10 9.79
N ASN A 165 -5.87 14.32 8.60
CA ASN A 165 -6.86 13.44 7.98
C ASN A 165 -6.26 12.13 7.41
N ASN A 166 -4.94 12.05 7.32
CA ASN A 166 -4.19 10.90 6.84
C ASN A 166 -3.36 10.25 7.96
N ALA A 167 -3.49 10.70 9.21
CA ALA A 167 -2.81 10.10 10.36
C ALA A 167 -3.79 9.20 11.12
N VAL A 168 -3.31 8.03 11.56
CA VAL A 168 -4.03 7.23 12.56
C VAL A 168 -4.15 8.09 13.83
N PHE A 169 -5.38 8.24 14.35
CA PHE A 169 -5.69 9.19 15.42
C PHE A 169 -4.74 9.08 16.61
N GLY A 170 -4.14 10.20 17.00
CA GLY A 170 -3.20 10.27 18.12
C GLY A 170 -1.80 9.70 17.83
N THR A 171 -1.47 9.42 16.57
CA THR A 171 -0.18 8.86 16.16
C THR A 171 0.45 9.64 15.01
N GLN A 172 1.71 9.34 14.70
CA GLN A 172 2.44 9.80 13.51
C GLN A 172 2.47 8.71 12.41
N THR A 173 1.50 7.78 12.44
CA THR A 173 1.40 6.71 11.43
C THR A 173 0.45 7.16 10.33
N LEU A 174 0.93 7.14 9.09
CA LEU A 174 0.13 7.42 7.91
C LEU A 174 -0.85 6.27 7.68
N ILE A 175 -2.12 6.57 7.38
CA ILE A 175 -3.11 5.62 6.90
C ILE A 175 -3.49 5.94 5.46
N ILE A 176 -3.45 4.91 4.62
CA ILE A 176 -3.87 4.95 3.22
C ILE A 176 -5.00 3.94 3.06
N PRO A 177 -6.27 4.38 2.93
CA PRO A 177 -7.36 3.45 2.67
C PRO A 177 -7.22 2.82 1.28
N ASN A 178 -7.62 1.55 1.17
CA ASN A 178 -7.74 0.85 -0.10
C ASN A 178 -9.18 0.90 -0.62
N GLY A 179 -9.39 0.57 -1.89
CA GLY A 179 -10.71 0.67 -2.52
C GLY A 179 -11.07 2.10 -2.96
N VAL A 180 -10.12 3.05 -2.88
CA VAL A 180 -10.32 4.41 -3.36
C VAL A 180 -10.37 4.39 -4.88
N TYR A 181 -11.45 4.97 -5.43
CA TYR A 181 -11.62 5.07 -6.86
C TYR A 181 -10.80 6.20 -7.48
N LYS A 182 -10.15 5.94 -8.61
CA LYS A 182 -9.60 6.92 -9.53
C LYS A 182 -10.58 7.17 -10.67
N PHE A 183 -10.85 8.44 -10.97
CA PHE A 183 -11.70 8.80 -12.10
C PHE A 183 -10.91 8.73 -13.41
N HIS A 184 -11.48 8.06 -14.42
CA HIS A 184 -10.89 7.87 -15.75
C HIS A 184 -11.75 8.52 -16.85
N GLU A 185 -12.06 9.80 -16.66
CA GLU A 185 -12.90 10.55 -17.60
C GLU A 185 -12.31 10.57 -19.02
N GLY A 186 -13.15 10.27 -20.01
CA GLY A 186 -12.77 10.36 -21.43
C GLY A 186 -11.88 9.24 -21.97
N HIS A 187 -11.49 8.24 -21.17
CA HIS A 187 -10.69 7.13 -21.66
C HIS A 187 -11.55 6.10 -22.39
N VAL A 188 -11.28 5.85 -23.69
CA VAL A 188 -12.14 5.04 -24.59
C VAL A 188 -12.49 3.67 -24.01
N VAL A 189 -11.54 3.00 -23.35
CA VAL A 189 -11.76 1.68 -22.71
C VAL A 189 -12.73 1.77 -21.53
N HIS A 190 -12.71 2.87 -20.77
CA HIS A 190 -13.59 3.07 -19.62
C HIS A 190 -14.99 3.47 -20.06
N VAL A 191 -15.09 4.38 -21.04
CA VAL A 191 -16.37 4.79 -21.65
C VAL A 191 -17.08 3.59 -22.28
N ALA A 192 -16.35 2.76 -23.06
CA ALA A 192 -16.92 1.60 -23.73
C ALA A 192 -17.45 0.53 -22.77
N ASN A 193 -16.87 0.44 -21.57
CA ASN A 193 -17.26 -0.55 -20.56
C ASN A 193 -18.13 0.04 -19.43
N GLY A 194 -18.50 1.33 -19.49
CA GLY A 194 -19.31 1.98 -18.46
C GLY A 194 -18.62 2.14 -17.09
N CYS A 195 -17.29 2.04 -17.04
CA CYS A 195 -16.48 2.07 -15.82
C CYS A 195 -15.79 3.42 -15.64
N TRP A 196 -16.47 4.41 -15.06
CA TRP A 196 -15.97 5.80 -14.95
C TRP A 196 -15.08 6.06 -13.73
N ALA A 197 -15.18 5.19 -12.73
CA ALA A 197 -14.45 5.23 -11.47
C ALA A 197 -13.88 3.84 -11.20
N ALA A 198 -12.60 3.78 -10.85
CA ALA A 198 -11.77 2.57 -10.73
C ALA A 198 -11.14 2.43 -9.34
#